data_AF-M7SS17-F1
#
_entry.id   AF-M7SS17-F1
#
_cell.length_a   1.000
_cell.length_b   1.000
_cell.length_c   1.000
_cell.angle_alpha   90.00
_cell.angle_beta   90.00
_cell.angle_gamma   90.00
#
_symmetry.space_group_name_H-M   'P 1'
#
loop_
_entity.id
_entity.type
_entity.pdbx_description
1 polymer ?
#
loop_
_entity_poly.entity_id
_entity_poly.type
_entity_poly.pdbx_seq_one_letter_code
_entity_poly.pdbx_strand_id
1 'polypeptide(L)'
;MSGRKSIVFMDEFEKTSKEVRNALLLPFENGEYMDRRISMKVNCSETIWILATNAFDDTIHEFCRTNRKAIFNNNTAGSRHSSLMKQLSARLREECVSHLGAPLTGRIAKIVPFLTFSPDEAAVVADKGIMELEARLAQPVKLPPTKQGDNLVGNIRLDVTNDCVVCSKVADDRYVPGLGARSIFVGVDEVIADPLVDQYLENGEDFAEDQKETRFTVGVDSGKEVDVWLTPAENHAVSSPRNPPS
;
A
#
# COMPACT_ATOMS: atom_id res chain seq x y z
N MET A 1 28.52 -27.76 -5.85
CA MET A 1 28.24 -26.66 -4.91
C MET A 1 26.72 -26.54 -4.79
N SER A 2 26.17 -26.68 -3.58
CA SER A 2 24.73 -26.49 -3.34
C SER A 2 24.34 -25.06 -3.69
N GLY A 3 23.17 -24.87 -4.31
CA GLY A 3 22.61 -23.54 -4.54
C GLY A 3 22.41 -22.84 -3.20
N ARG A 4 22.48 -21.50 -3.17
CA ARG A 4 22.03 -20.74 -2.00
C ARG A 4 20.54 -20.45 -2.20
N LYS A 5 19.74 -20.70 -1.17
CA LYS A 5 18.34 -20.29 -1.13
C LYS A 5 18.24 -18.78 -1.34
N SER A 6 17.51 -18.38 -2.36
CA SER A 6 17.31 -16.96 -2.68
C SER A 6 15.95 -16.72 -3.32
N ILE A 7 15.47 -15.48 -3.21
CA ILE A 7 14.32 -14.99 -3.94
C ILE A 7 14.83 -13.89 -4.86
N VAL A 8 14.51 -13.98 -6.14
CA VAL A 8 14.78 -12.93 -7.12
C VAL A 8 13.45 -12.35 -7.57
N PHE A 9 13.27 -11.06 -7.32
CA PHE A 9 12.11 -10.30 -7.75
C PHE A 9 12.49 -9.43 -8.95
N MET A 10 11.77 -9.58 -10.05
CA MET A 10 11.94 -8.79 -11.27
C MET A 10 10.66 -7.99 -11.50
N ASP A 11 10.74 -6.69 -11.27
CA ASP A 11 9.63 -5.77 -11.48
C ASP A 11 9.52 -5.32 -12.94
N GLU A 12 8.31 -4.92 -13.34
CA GLU A 12 7.97 -4.44 -14.68
C GLU A 12 8.54 -5.32 -15.80
N PHE A 13 8.42 -6.65 -15.62
CA PHE A 13 9.11 -7.64 -16.44
C PHE A 13 8.74 -7.54 -17.93
N GLU A 14 7.55 -7.05 -18.26
CA GLU A 14 7.10 -6.79 -19.63
C GLU A 14 7.93 -5.72 -20.36
N LYS A 15 8.66 -4.87 -19.64
CA LYS A 15 9.53 -3.83 -20.23
C LYS A 15 10.92 -4.36 -20.57
N THR A 16 11.24 -5.59 -20.16
CA THR A 16 12.55 -6.20 -20.45
C THR A 16 12.73 -6.44 -21.95
N SER A 17 13.97 -6.32 -22.43
CA SER A 17 14.30 -6.63 -23.82
C SER A 17 14.25 -8.14 -24.09
N LYS A 18 14.15 -8.52 -25.37
CA LYS A 18 14.14 -9.93 -25.79
C LYS A 18 15.42 -10.66 -25.38
N GLU A 19 16.56 -9.96 -25.38
CA GLU A 19 17.86 -10.49 -24.99
C GLU A 19 17.86 -10.88 -23.51
N VAL A 20 17.30 -10.04 -22.64
CA VAL A 20 17.15 -10.32 -21.20
C VAL A 20 16.26 -11.55 -21.00
N ARG A 21 15.10 -11.60 -21.67
CA ARG A 21 14.17 -12.73 -21.57
C ARG A 21 14.82 -14.05 -22.04
N ASN A 22 15.59 -14.00 -23.12
CA ASN A 22 16.32 -15.16 -23.64
C ASN A 22 17.41 -15.63 -22.68
N ALA A 23 18.12 -14.71 -22.02
CA ALA A 23 19.15 -15.05 -21.04
C ALA A 23 18.58 -15.79 -19.82
N LEU A 24 17.30 -15.59 -19.50
CA LEU A 24 16.60 -16.20 -18.37
C LEU A 24 16.03 -17.60 -18.67
N LEU A 25 15.99 -18.03 -19.93
CA LEU A 25 15.43 -19.33 -20.29
C LEU A 25 16.18 -20.50 -19.63
N LEU A 26 17.52 -20.45 -19.60
CA LEU A 26 18.35 -21.48 -18.98
C LEU A 26 18.24 -21.48 -17.44
N PRO A 27 18.32 -20.31 -16.75
CA PRO A 27 18.05 -20.24 -15.31
C PRO A 27 16.69 -20.80 -14.92
N PHE A 28 15.62 -20.50 -15.68
CA PHE A 28 14.27 -20.93 -15.33
C PHE A 28 14.01 -22.41 -15.59
N GLU A 29 14.71 -23.01 -16.55
CA GLU A 29 14.54 -24.43 -16.89
C GLU A 29 15.44 -25.35 -16.07
N ASN A 30 16.73 -25.02 -16.01
CA ASN A 30 17.75 -25.91 -15.45
C ASN A 30 18.24 -25.47 -14.07
N GLY A 31 17.86 -24.27 -13.61
CA GLY A 31 18.40 -23.70 -12.37
C GLY A 31 19.87 -23.37 -12.49
N GLU A 32 20.36 -23.02 -13.69
CA GLU A 32 21.78 -22.81 -13.95
C GLU A 32 22.01 -21.62 -14.88
N TYR A 33 23.02 -20.82 -14.56
CA TYR A 33 23.47 -19.69 -15.37
C TYR A 33 24.99 -19.74 -15.56
N MET A 34 25.48 -19.34 -16.72
CA MET A 34 26.91 -19.20 -16.97
C MET A 34 27.29 -17.73 -16.97
N ASP A 35 27.98 -17.29 -15.92
CA ASP A 35 28.49 -15.94 -15.86
C ASP A 35 29.72 -15.82 -16.77
N ARG A 36 29.54 -15.11 -17.90
CA ARG A 36 30.59 -14.90 -18.90
C ARG A 36 31.74 -14.01 -18.41
N ARG A 37 31.54 -13.21 -17.37
CA ARG A 37 32.56 -12.29 -16.83
C ARG A 37 33.65 -13.05 -16.07
N ILE A 38 33.22 -14.07 -15.34
CA ILE A 38 34.08 -14.87 -14.46
C ILE A 38 34.22 -16.33 -14.94
N SER A 39 33.55 -16.69 -16.05
CA SER A 39 33.48 -18.05 -16.58
C SER A 39 33.06 -19.10 -15.53
N MET A 40 32.19 -18.70 -14.61
CA MET A 40 31.69 -19.57 -13.54
C MET A 40 30.22 -19.95 -13.77
N LYS A 41 29.92 -21.20 -13.46
CA LYS A 41 28.57 -21.71 -13.41
C LYS A 41 27.92 -21.32 -12.08
N VAL A 42 26.85 -20.56 -12.15
CA VAL A 42 26.02 -20.16 -11.03
C VAL A 42 24.87 -21.15 -10.91
N ASN A 43 24.69 -21.73 -9.71
CA ASN A 43 23.60 -22.63 -9.39
C ASN A 43 22.43 -21.82 -8.80
N CYS A 44 21.32 -21.79 -9.53
CA CYS A 44 20.05 -21.13 -9.20
C CYS A 44 18.91 -22.13 -8.91
N SER A 45 19.22 -23.42 -8.70
CA SER A 45 18.20 -24.46 -8.45
C SER A 45 17.39 -24.26 -7.15
N GLU A 46 17.95 -23.51 -6.19
CA GLU A 46 17.26 -23.12 -4.95
C GLU A 46 16.75 -21.67 -4.98
N THR A 47 16.57 -21.10 -6.18
CA THR A 47 16.08 -19.73 -6.36
C THR A 47 14.59 -19.72 -6.72
N ILE A 48 13.80 -18.97 -5.96
CA ILE A 48 12.42 -18.63 -6.34
C ILE A 48 12.45 -17.36 -7.18
N TRP A 49 11.95 -17.45 -8.41
CA TRP A 49 11.85 -16.33 -9.32
C TRP A 49 10.43 -15.77 -9.31
N ILE A 50 10.30 -14.49 -8.96
CA ILE A 50 9.03 -13.76 -8.96
C ILE A 50 9.13 -12.69 -10.04
N LEU A 51 8.27 -12.80 -11.05
CA LEU A 51 8.16 -11.83 -12.14
C LEU A 51 6.88 -11.03 -11.92
N ALA A 52 7.02 -9.73 -11.65
CA ALA A 52 5.90 -8.82 -11.57
C ALA A 52 5.71 -8.10 -12.91
N THR A 53 4.47 -7.88 -13.29
CA THR A 53 4.13 -7.26 -14.57
C THR A 53 2.76 -6.59 -14.51
N ASN A 54 2.66 -5.42 -15.14
CA ASN A 54 1.41 -4.68 -15.29
C ASN A 54 0.78 -4.89 -16.68
N ALA A 55 1.36 -5.78 -17.51
CA ALA A 55 0.92 -6.01 -18.88
C ALA A 55 -0.53 -6.52 -19.01
N PHE A 56 -1.09 -7.04 -17.92
CA PHE A 56 -2.40 -7.69 -17.91
C PHE A 56 -3.41 -6.98 -17.00
N ASP A 57 -3.08 -5.79 -16.50
CA ASP A 57 -3.92 -5.05 -15.56
C ASP A 57 -5.30 -4.77 -16.15
N ASP A 58 -5.38 -4.35 -17.41
CA ASP A 58 -6.66 -4.10 -18.09
C ASP A 58 -7.54 -5.36 -18.12
N THR A 59 -6.95 -6.53 -18.41
CA THR A 59 -7.66 -7.81 -18.40
C THR A 59 -8.16 -8.15 -17.00
N ILE A 60 -7.34 -7.94 -15.97
CA ILE A 60 -7.70 -8.24 -14.58
C ILE A 60 -8.78 -7.27 -14.08
N HIS A 61 -8.66 -5.97 -14.37
CA HIS A 61 -9.63 -4.95 -14.02
C HIS A 61 -10.98 -5.23 -14.66
N GLU A 62 -10.99 -5.56 -15.96
CA GLU A 62 -12.22 -5.90 -16.67
C GLU A 62 -12.88 -7.15 -16.08
N PHE A 63 -12.06 -8.16 -15.74
CA PHE A 63 -12.52 -9.37 -15.11
C PHE A 63 -13.15 -9.11 -13.73
N CYS A 64 -12.49 -8.29 -12.90
CA CYS A 64 -12.97 -7.89 -11.58
C CYS A 64 -14.27 -7.09 -11.68
N ARG A 65 -14.37 -6.18 -12.64
CA ARG A 65 -15.58 -5.38 -12.90
C ARG A 65 -16.75 -6.27 -13.31
N THR A 66 -16.53 -7.16 -14.27
CA THR A 66 -17.57 -8.06 -14.80
C THR A 66 -18.06 -9.06 -13.74
N ASN A 67 -17.15 -9.54 -12.88
CA ASN A 67 -17.45 -10.60 -11.92
C ASN A 67 -17.54 -10.11 -10.47
N ARG A 68 -17.66 -8.79 -10.24
CA ARG A 68 -17.57 -8.13 -8.92
C ARG A 68 -18.36 -8.86 -7.84
N LYS A 69 -19.63 -9.19 -8.09
CA LYS A 69 -20.50 -9.87 -7.13
C LYS A 69 -20.06 -11.29 -6.81
N ALA A 70 -19.48 -12.02 -7.76
CA ALA A 70 -19.05 -13.39 -7.56
C ALA A 70 -17.65 -13.50 -6.93
N ILE A 71 -16.83 -12.46 -7.09
CA ILE A 71 -15.48 -12.37 -6.52
C ILE A 71 -15.53 -11.84 -5.08
N PHE A 72 -16.26 -10.74 -4.86
CA PHE A 72 -16.20 -9.99 -3.59
C PHE A 72 -17.39 -10.23 -2.65
N ASN A 73 -18.33 -11.15 -2.98
CA ASN A 73 -19.42 -11.50 -2.08
C ASN A 73 -19.17 -12.87 -1.42
N ASN A 74 -18.99 -12.86 -0.09
CA ASN A 74 -18.68 -14.06 0.71
C ASN A 74 -19.79 -15.14 0.70
N ASN A 75 -21.01 -14.82 0.27
CA ASN A 75 -22.12 -15.77 0.20
C ASN A 75 -22.06 -16.77 -0.97
N THR A 76 -21.07 -16.65 -1.87
CA THR A 76 -20.91 -17.51 -3.06
C THR A 76 -19.76 -18.52 -2.95
N ALA A 77 -19.34 -18.86 -1.73
CA ALA A 77 -18.11 -19.60 -1.46
C ALA A 77 -18.08 -21.02 -2.06
N GLY A 78 -16.97 -21.32 -2.76
CA GLY A 78 -16.55 -22.68 -3.09
C GLY A 78 -16.24 -22.88 -4.58
N SER A 79 -17.24 -23.32 -5.36
CA SER A 79 -17.04 -23.80 -6.73
C SER A 79 -16.96 -22.67 -7.78
N ARG A 80 -17.82 -21.66 -7.66
CA ARG A 80 -17.90 -20.55 -8.64
C ARG A 80 -16.65 -19.69 -8.61
N HIS A 81 -16.19 -19.29 -7.43
CA HIS A 81 -14.94 -18.52 -7.28
C HIS A 81 -13.73 -19.27 -7.86
N SER A 82 -13.57 -20.56 -7.52
CA SER A 82 -12.48 -21.38 -8.07
C SER A 82 -12.55 -21.49 -9.60
N SER A 83 -13.75 -21.66 -10.16
CA SER A 83 -13.94 -21.72 -11.62
C SER A 83 -13.58 -20.40 -12.31
N LEU A 84 -13.94 -19.27 -11.72
CA LEU A 84 -13.62 -17.93 -12.21
C LEU A 84 -12.11 -17.68 -12.17
N MET A 85 -11.44 -18.02 -11.07
CA MET A 85 -9.98 -17.91 -10.97
C MET A 85 -9.27 -18.78 -12.01
N LYS A 86 -9.76 -20.01 -12.26
CA LYS A 86 -9.21 -20.88 -13.32
C LYS A 86 -9.38 -20.26 -14.71
N GLN A 87 -10.52 -19.65 -14.99
CA GLN A 87 -10.77 -18.96 -16.26
C GLN A 87 -9.83 -17.77 -16.44
N LEU A 88 -9.67 -16.94 -15.40
CA LEU A 88 -8.74 -15.82 -15.42
C LEU A 88 -7.30 -16.31 -15.64
N SER A 89 -6.85 -17.32 -14.88
CA SER A 89 -5.50 -17.87 -15.05
C SER A 89 -5.26 -18.45 -16.44
N ALA A 90 -6.26 -19.10 -17.06
CA ALA A 90 -6.14 -19.61 -18.41
C ALA A 90 -5.99 -18.48 -19.43
N ARG A 91 -6.85 -17.45 -19.34
CA ARG A 91 -6.77 -16.26 -20.19
C ARG A 91 -5.44 -15.52 -20.05
N LEU A 92 -4.98 -15.29 -18.82
CA LEU A 92 -3.68 -14.66 -18.57
C LEU A 92 -2.52 -15.48 -19.10
N ARG A 93 -2.63 -16.82 -19.11
CA ARG A 93 -1.61 -17.68 -19.71
C ARG A 93 -1.55 -17.51 -21.23
N GLU A 94 -2.70 -17.40 -21.89
CA GLU A 94 -2.77 -17.12 -23.33
C GLU A 94 -2.18 -15.74 -23.67
N GLU A 95 -2.56 -14.70 -22.92
CA GLU A 95 -2.01 -13.35 -23.08
C GLU A 95 -0.49 -13.34 -22.80
N CYS A 96 -0.01 -14.09 -21.82
CA CYS A 96 1.41 -14.26 -21.53
C CYS A 96 2.18 -14.89 -22.70
N VAL A 97 1.60 -15.87 -23.42
CA VAL A 97 2.21 -16.42 -24.64
C VAL A 97 2.36 -15.34 -25.71
N SER A 98 1.36 -14.47 -25.87
CA SER A 98 1.39 -13.37 -26.83
C SER A 98 2.47 -12.31 -26.48
N HIS A 99 2.53 -11.89 -25.21
CA HIS A 99 3.42 -10.80 -24.76
C HIS A 99 4.87 -11.23 -24.51
N LEU A 100 5.07 -12.41 -23.92
CA LEU A 100 6.39 -12.89 -23.48
C LEU A 100 6.96 -14.03 -24.35
N GLY A 101 6.13 -14.62 -25.20
CA GLY A 101 6.50 -15.73 -26.09
C GLY A 101 6.39 -17.10 -25.41
N ALA A 102 6.04 -18.11 -26.21
CA ALA A 102 5.89 -19.49 -25.74
C ALA A 102 7.11 -20.06 -24.99
N PRO A 103 8.38 -19.80 -25.40
CA PRO A 103 9.54 -20.34 -24.68
C PRO A 103 9.61 -19.90 -23.22
N LEU A 104 9.30 -18.63 -22.92
CA LEU A 104 9.33 -18.15 -21.55
C LEU A 104 8.09 -18.60 -20.78
N THR A 105 6.90 -18.44 -21.37
CA THR A 105 5.62 -18.79 -20.72
C THR A 105 5.55 -20.28 -20.38
N GLY A 106 6.15 -21.16 -21.19
CA GLY A 106 6.25 -22.59 -20.89
C GLY A 106 7.06 -22.92 -19.63
N ARG A 107 7.97 -22.04 -19.21
CA ARG A 107 8.82 -22.20 -18.02
C ARG A 107 8.24 -21.54 -16.77
N ILE A 108 7.14 -20.79 -16.90
CA ILE A 108 6.43 -20.20 -15.75
C ILE A 108 5.62 -21.28 -15.05
N ALA A 109 5.99 -21.59 -13.81
CA ALA A 109 5.32 -22.59 -12.98
C ALA A 109 3.88 -22.20 -12.63
N LYS A 110 3.66 -20.92 -12.27
CA LYS A 110 2.33 -20.41 -11.87
C LYS A 110 2.20 -18.94 -12.22
N ILE A 111 1.02 -18.57 -12.72
CA ILE A 111 0.58 -17.18 -12.88
C ILE A 111 -0.36 -16.87 -11.71
N VAL A 112 -0.04 -15.83 -10.95
CA VAL A 112 -0.82 -15.40 -9.78
C VAL A 112 -1.38 -14.01 -10.06
N PRO A 113 -2.65 -13.88 -10.44
CA PRO A 113 -3.26 -12.56 -10.62
C PRO A 113 -3.45 -11.87 -9.27
N PHE A 114 -3.10 -10.59 -9.21
CA PHE A 114 -3.47 -9.70 -8.12
C PHE A 114 -4.76 -9.00 -8.50
N LEU A 115 -5.85 -9.29 -7.79
CA LEU A 115 -7.16 -8.67 -8.06
C LEU A 115 -7.21 -7.26 -7.48
N THR A 116 -8.17 -6.46 -7.96
CA THR A 116 -8.49 -5.17 -7.33
C THR A 116 -9.03 -5.41 -5.92
N PHE A 117 -8.82 -4.46 -5.02
CA PHE A 117 -9.36 -4.54 -3.66
C PHE A 117 -10.90 -4.56 -3.68
N SER A 118 -11.47 -5.42 -2.85
CA SER A 118 -12.85 -5.28 -2.39
C SER A 118 -13.02 -3.99 -1.58
N PRO A 119 -14.26 -3.51 -1.36
CA PRO A 119 -14.51 -2.36 -0.49
C PRO A 119 -13.90 -2.54 0.91
N ASP A 120 -14.06 -3.73 1.50
CA ASP A 120 -13.53 -4.03 2.83
C ASP A 120 -12.00 -4.06 2.85
N GLU A 121 -11.38 -4.65 1.81
CA GLU A 121 -9.91 -4.64 1.67
C GLU A 121 -9.37 -3.22 1.45
N ALA A 122 -10.07 -2.39 0.65
CA ALA A 122 -9.67 -1.01 0.42
C ALA A 122 -9.76 -0.18 1.72
N ALA A 123 -10.79 -0.39 2.54
CA ALA A 123 -10.91 0.23 3.86
C ALA A 123 -9.75 -0.18 4.80
N VAL A 124 -9.35 -1.46 4.79
CA VAL A 124 -8.18 -1.92 5.57
C VAL A 124 -6.87 -1.30 5.07
N VAL A 125 -6.74 -1.08 3.75
CA VAL A 125 -5.59 -0.36 3.19
C VAL A 125 -5.59 1.11 3.62
N ALA A 126 -6.76 1.74 3.72
CA ALA A 126 -6.90 3.10 4.23
C ALA A 126 -6.48 3.20 5.69
N ASP A 127 -6.94 2.27 6.55
CA ASP A 127 -6.52 2.15 7.95
C ASP A 127 -4.99 2.09 8.06
N LYS A 128 -4.36 1.20 7.28
CA LYS A 128 -2.89 1.14 7.22
C LYS A 128 -2.25 2.49 6.85
N GLY A 129 -2.81 3.21 5.87
CA GLY A 129 -2.32 4.53 5.47
C GLY A 129 -2.40 5.54 6.61
N ILE A 130 -3.50 5.52 7.37
CA ILE A 130 -3.69 6.39 8.55
C ILE A 130 -2.71 6.01 9.67
N MET A 131 -2.48 4.72 9.94
CA MET A 131 -1.49 4.27 10.91
C MET A 131 -0.06 4.71 10.54
N GLU A 132 0.31 4.65 9.26
CA GLU A 132 1.61 5.13 8.78
C GLU A 132 1.73 6.66 8.90
N LEU A 133 0.63 7.39 8.68
CA LEU A 133 0.54 8.83 8.91
C LEU A 133 0.70 9.17 10.40
N GLU A 134 -0.03 8.50 11.29
CA GLU A 134 0.07 8.68 12.75
C GLU A 134 1.51 8.46 13.22
N ALA A 135 2.16 7.38 12.78
CA ALA A 135 3.55 7.08 13.14
C ALA A 135 4.54 8.15 12.66
N ARG A 136 4.27 8.78 11.51
CA ARG A 136 5.06 9.90 10.96
C ARG A 136 4.84 11.18 11.76
N LEU A 137 3.59 11.52 12.08
CA LEU A 137 3.20 12.71 12.84
C LEU A 137 3.66 12.66 14.31
N ALA A 138 3.74 11.47 14.89
CA ALA A 138 4.23 11.26 16.25
C ALA A 138 5.75 11.44 16.38
N GLN A 139 6.51 11.48 15.29
CA GLN A 139 7.95 11.75 15.35
C GLN A 139 8.19 13.15 15.92
N PRO A 140 9.25 13.34 16.72
CA PRO A 140 9.52 14.65 17.31
C PRO A 140 9.91 15.68 16.26
N VAL A 141 9.62 16.94 16.55
CA VAL A 141 10.19 18.06 15.81
C VAL A 141 11.71 18.04 15.96
N LYS A 142 12.42 18.23 14.85
CA LYS A 142 13.88 18.28 14.79
C LYS A 142 14.31 19.53 14.06
N LEU A 143 15.14 20.33 14.70
CA LEU A 143 15.71 21.56 14.15
C LEU A 143 17.24 21.42 14.14
N PRO A 144 17.80 20.59 13.24
CA PRO A 144 19.23 20.42 13.18
C PRO A 144 19.93 21.75 12.83
N PRO A 145 21.17 21.96 13.30
CA PRO A 145 21.92 23.20 13.07
C PRO A 145 22.20 23.49 11.58
N THR A 146 22.05 22.49 10.72
CA THR A 146 22.04 22.61 9.27
C THR A 146 20.63 22.30 8.78
N LYS A 147 20.06 23.08 7.84
CA LYS A 147 18.72 22.89 7.22
C LYS A 147 18.48 21.54 6.51
N GLN A 148 19.37 20.58 6.71
CA GLN A 148 19.36 19.27 6.08
C GLN A 148 18.90 18.27 7.14
N GLY A 149 17.65 17.81 7.01
CA GLY A 149 17.02 16.88 7.96
C GLY A 149 16.05 17.52 8.95
N ASP A 150 15.66 18.78 8.74
CA ASP A 150 14.64 19.47 9.52
C ASP A 150 13.31 18.69 9.46
N ASN A 151 12.70 18.44 10.62
CA ASN A 151 11.35 17.92 10.75
C ASN A 151 10.52 18.95 11.52
N LEU A 152 9.80 19.81 10.81
CA LEU A 152 9.00 20.90 11.40
C LEU A 152 7.62 20.43 11.87
N VAL A 153 7.14 19.31 11.33
CA VAL A 153 5.85 18.71 11.66
C VAL A 153 6.10 17.47 12.50
N GLY A 154 5.73 17.53 13.77
CA GLY A 154 6.03 16.47 14.72
C GLY A 154 5.43 16.70 16.10
N ASN A 155 5.58 15.72 16.99
CA ASN A 155 4.90 15.69 18.28
C ASN A 155 3.37 15.85 18.12
N ILE A 156 2.80 15.24 17.09
CA ILE A 156 1.37 15.29 16.83
C ILE A 156 0.76 13.93 17.12
N ARG A 157 -0.31 13.94 17.90
CA ARG A 157 -1.17 12.79 18.14
C ARG A 157 -2.43 12.90 17.30
N LEU A 158 -2.70 11.86 16.52
CA LEU A 158 -3.87 11.75 15.67
C LEU A 158 -4.87 10.79 16.32
N ASP A 159 -6.03 11.28 16.74
CA ASP A 159 -7.11 10.46 17.27
C ASP A 159 -8.20 10.29 16.20
N VAL A 160 -8.47 9.06 15.76
CA VAL A 160 -9.49 8.78 14.73
C VAL A 160 -10.81 8.38 15.37
N THR A 161 -11.87 9.14 15.10
CA THR A 161 -13.24 8.82 15.55
C THR A 161 -13.96 7.96 14.53
N ASN A 162 -14.65 6.92 15.00
CA ASN A 162 -15.37 5.97 14.13
C ASN A 162 -14.49 5.47 12.97
N ASP A 163 -13.34 4.92 13.31
CA ASP A 163 -12.29 4.49 12.37
C ASP A 163 -12.81 3.74 11.13
N CYS A 164 -13.71 2.76 11.34
CA CYS A 164 -14.34 2.02 10.23
C CYS A 164 -15.05 2.94 9.21
N VAL A 165 -15.71 4.01 9.67
CA VAL A 165 -16.45 4.95 8.80
C VAL A 165 -15.47 5.86 8.06
N VAL A 166 -14.45 6.38 8.73
CA VAL A 166 -13.41 7.21 8.12
C VAL A 166 -12.66 6.42 7.04
N CYS A 167 -12.17 5.23 7.39
CA CYS A 167 -11.45 4.34 6.48
C CYS A 167 -12.29 3.95 5.26
N SER A 168 -13.56 3.61 5.47
CA SER A 168 -14.47 3.29 4.37
C SER A 168 -14.70 4.50 3.46
N LYS A 169 -14.87 5.70 4.03
CA LYS A 169 -15.09 6.92 3.24
C LYS A 169 -13.87 7.31 2.42
N VAL A 170 -12.67 7.29 3.02
CA VAL A 170 -11.41 7.53 2.29
C VAL A 170 -11.26 6.52 1.15
N ALA A 171 -11.50 5.23 1.42
CA ALA A 171 -11.43 4.19 0.41
C ALA A 171 -12.47 4.40 -0.70
N ASP A 172 -13.72 4.68 -0.37
CA ASP A 172 -14.80 4.86 -1.35
C ASP A 172 -14.56 6.07 -2.27
N ASP A 173 -14.03 7.17 -1.73
CA ASP A 173 -13.82 8.40 -2.48
C ASP A 173 -12.51 8.40 -3.29
N ARG A 174 -11.46 7.75 -2.78
CA ARG A 174 -10.09 7.88 -3.29
C ARG A 174 -9.54 6.61 -3.92
N TYR A 175 -10.18 5.45 -3.75
CA TYR A 175 -9.69 4.23 -4.37
C TYR A 175 -9.92 4.24 -5.89
N VAL A 176 -8.81 4.20 -6.63
CA VAL A 176 -8.79 4.03 -8.07
C VAL A 176 -8.17 2.67 -8.36
N PRO A 177 -8.94 1.69 -8.88
CA PRO A 177 -8.44 0.33 -9.08
C PRO A 177 -7.13 0.25 -9.85
N GLY A 178 -6.97 1.06 -10.90
CA GLY A 178 -5.75 1.09 -11.72
C GLY A 178 -4.52 1.70 -11.06
N LEU A 179 -4.67 2.38 -9.92
CA LEU A 179 -3.55 2.91 -9.13
C LEU A 179 -3.29 2.07 -7.87
N GLY A 180 -4.15 1.08 -7.59
CA GLY A 180 -4.03 0.20 -6.43
C GLY A 180 -4.01 0.97 -5.11
N ALA A 181 -3.22 0.48 -4.15
CA ALA A 181 -3.09 1.09 -2.82
C ALA A 181 -2.54 2.53 -2.86
N ARG A 182 -1.81 2.89 -3.91
CA ARG A 182 -1.19 4.20 -4.03
C ARG A 182 -2.23 5.33 -4.01
N SER A 183 -3.39 5.15 -4.65
CA SER A 183 -4.42 6.19 -4.63
C SER A 183 -5.04 6.37 -3.26
N ILE A 184 -5.10 5.31 -2.45
CA ILE A 184 -5.61 5.37 -1.08
C ILE A 184 -4.62 6.12 -0.19
N PHE A 185 -3.32 5.82 -0.29
CA PHE A 185 -2.30 6.54 0.50
C PHE A 185 -2.22 8.02 0.13
N VAL A 186 -2.28 8.35 -1.17
CA VAL A 186 -2.39 9.75 -1.61
C VAL A 186 -3.69 10.38 -1.10
N GLY A 187 -4.80 9.63 -1.12
CA GLY A 187 -6.07 10.09 -0.57
C GLY A 187 -6.01 10.38 0.93
N VAL A 188 -5.29 9.57 1.72
CA VAL A 188 -5.06 9.83 3.15
C VAL A 188 -4.25 11.11 3.33
N ASP A 189 -3.19 11.32 2.53
CA ASP A 189 -2.41 12.55 2.59
C ASP A 189 -3.28 13.78 2.25
N GLU A 190 -3.99 13.75 1.12
CA GLU A 190 -4.83 14.87 0.64
C GLU A 190 -5.98 15.23 1.59
N VAL A 191 -6.59 14.22 2.23
CA VAL A 191 -7.81 14.39 3.04
C VAL A 191 -7.49 14.63 4.51
N ILE A 192 -6.37 14.11 5.02
CA ILE A 192 -6.03 14.16 6.44
C ILE A 192 -4.73 14.93 6.67
N ALA A 193 -3.65 14.55 6.00
CA ALA A 193 -2.34 15.14 6.28
C ALA A 193 -2.26 16.60 5.86
N ASP A 194 -2.69 16.94 4.64
CA ASP A 194 -2.59 18.30 4.11
C ASP A 194 -3.40 19.30 4.96
N PRO A 195 -4.71 19.08 5.25
CA PRO A 195 -5.46 20.00 6.12
C PRO A 195 -4.92 20.10 7.54
N LEU A 196 -4.38 18.99 8.07
CA LEU A 196 -3.76 18.97 9.40
C LEU A 196 -2.49 19.82 9.40
N VAL A 197 -1.63 19.65 8.41
CA VAL A 197 -0.36 20.39 8.31
C VAL A 197 -0.66 21.88 8.12
N ASP A 198 -1.61 22.24 7.28
CA ASP A 198 -2.03 23.63 7.10
C ASP A 198 -2.50 24.24 8.44
N GLN A 199 -3.40 23.58 9.16
CA GLN A 199 -3.85 24.02 10.49
C GLN A 199 -2.71 24.09 11.50
N TYR A 200 -1.78 23.14 11.47
CA TYR A 200 -0.64 23.09 12.39
C TYR A 200 0.34 24.24 12.12
N LEU A 201 0.61 24.57 10.86
CA LEU A 201 1.49 25.67 10.46
C LEU A 201 0.84 27.05 10.68
N GLU A 202 -0.46 27.19 10.46
CA GLU A 202 -1.17 28.45 10.70
C GLU A 202 -1.22 28.82 12.19
N ASN A 203 -1.25 27.82 13.08
CA ASN A 203 -1.32 28.04 14.53
C ASN A 203 0.07 28.10 15.20
N GLY A 204 1.15 27.80 14.47
CA GLY A 204 2.51 27.75 15.01
C GLY A 204 3.33 28.99 14.65
N GLU A 205 3.48 29.93 15.59
CA GLU A 205 4.38 31.09 15.37
C GLU A 205 5.87 30.73 15.59
N ASP A 206 6.19 29.72 16.40
CA ASP A 206 7.55 29.23 16.65
C ASP A 206 7.56 27.70 16.92
N PHE A 207 8.27 26.92 16.10
CA PHE A 207 8.48 25.48 16.33
C PHE A 207 9.69 25.27 17.24
N ALA A 208 9.55 24.39 18.24
CA ALA A 208 10.62 24.05 19.17
C ALA A 208 10.73 22.54 19.36
N GLU A 209 11.95 22.03 19.58
CA GLU A 209 12.18 20.59 19.80
C GLU A 209 11.52 20.07 21.10
N ASP A 210 11.29 20.95 22.08
CA ASP A 210 10.62 20.67 23.35
C ASP A 210 9.11 21.01 23.34
N GLN A 211 8.53 21.27 22.17
CA GLN A 211 7.11 21.59 22.06
C GLN A 211 6.24 20.45 22.61
N LYS A 212 5.13 20.81 23.24
CA LYS A 212 4.16 19.84 23.76
C LYS A 212 3.48 19.10 22.62
N GLU A 213 2.99 17.90 22.94
CA GLU A 213 2.18 17.11 22.01
C GLU A 213 0.91 17.90 21.62
N THR A 214 0.68 18.03 20.32
CA THR A 214 -0.53 18.64 19.75
C THR A 214 -1.47 17.53 19.32
N ARG A 215 -2.76 17.63 19.67
CA ARG A 215 -3.75 16.60 19.37
C ARG A 215 -4.68 17.04 18.25
N PHE A 216 -4.82 16.23 17.22
CA PHE A 216 -5.81 16.38 16.16
C PHE A 216 -6.80 15.23 16.20
N THR A 217 -8.07 15.51 15.93
CA THR A 217 -9.10 14.49 15.76
C THR A 217 -9.48 14.41 14.29
N VAL A 218 -9.56 13.19 13.76
CA VAL A 218 -10.11 12.88 12.43
C VAL A 218 -11.50 12.30 12.62
N GLY A 219 -12.46 12.74 11.82
CA GLY A 219 -13.79 12.15 11.81
C GLY A 219 -14.54 12.49 10.55
N VAL A 220 -15.82 12.10 10.54
CA VAL A 220 -16.73 12.44 9.45
C VAL A 220 -17.64 13.57 9.90
N ASP A 221 -17.67 14.64 9.13
CA ASP A 221 -18.42 15.85 9.42
C ASP A 221 -19.92 15.72 9.10
N SER A 222 -20.68 16.80 9.31
CA SER A 222 -22.11 16.83 8.99
C SER A 222 -22.42 16.72 7.48
N GLY A 223 -21.45 17.09 6.63
CA GLY A 223 -21.47 16.91 5.19
C GLY A 223 -21.19 15.47 4.73
N LYS A 224 -20.86 14.58 5.66
CA LYS A 224 -20.38 13.21 5.43
C LYS A 224 -18.99 13.15 4.78
N GLU A 225 -18.22 14.21 4.84
CA GLU A 225 -16.85 14.24 4.37
C GLU A 225 -15.89 13.98 5.54
N VAL A 226 -14.72 13.44 5.24
CA VAL A 226 -13.68 13.29 6.26
C VAL A 226 -13.06 14.65 6.51
N ASP A 227 -12.99 15.03 7.78
CA ASP A 227 -12.44 16.31 8.22
C ASP A 227 -11.51 16.11 9.41
N VAL A 228 -10.62 17.08 9.62
CA VAL A 228 -9.60 17.07 10.66
C VAL A 228 -9.66 18.38 11.43
N TRP A 229 -9.65 18.31 12.75
CA TRP A 229 -9.69 19.50 13.60
C TRP A 229 -8.78 19.37 14.82
N LEU A 230 -8.18 20.50 15.19
CA LEU A 230 -7.39 20.61 16.41
C LEU A 230 -8.26 20.34 17.64
N THR A 231 -7.79 19.45 18.51
CA THR A 231 -8.48 19.10 19.76
C THR A 231 -7.88 19.89 20.90
N PRO A 232 -8.67 20.74 21.60
CA PRO A 232 -8.17 21.47 22.76
C PRO A 232 -7.67 20.48 23.82
N ALA A 233 -6.49 20.75 24.40
CA ALA A 233 -6.03 20.00 25.55
C ALA A 233 -7.08 20.13 26.68
N GLU A 234 -7.56 19.00 27.22
CA GLU A 234 -8.47 19.02 28.35
C GLU A 234 -7.85 19.84 29.49
N ASN A 235 -8.49 20.96 29.83
CA ASN A 235 -8.22 21.63 31.08
C ASN A 235 -8.52 20.64 32.20
N HIS A 236 -7.50 20.19 32.93
CA HIS A 236 -7.68 19.58 34.25
C HIS A 236 -8.36 20.61 35.17
N ALA A 237 -9.69 20.68 35.13
CA ALA A 237 -10.50 21.45 36.05
C ALA A 237 -10.97 20.53 37.19
N VAL A 238 -10.16 20.42 38.24
CA VAL A 238 -10.54 19.88 39.56
C VAL A 238 -9.64 20.58 40.58
N SER A 239 -10.06 21.28 41.63
CA SER A 239 -11.36 21.72 42.15
C SER A 239 -11.02 22.68 43.31
N SER A 240 -11.60 23.88 43.37
CA SER A 240 -11.44 24.77 44.53
C SER A 240 -12.04 24.11 45.79
N PRO A 241 -11.35 24.11 46.95
CA PRO A 241 -11.92 23.59 48.18
C PRO A 241 -13.05 24.51 48.66
N ARG A 242 -14.24 23.93 48.87
CA ARG A 242 -15.36 24.60 49.53
C ARG A 242 -14.96 24.92 50.98
N ASN A 243 -15.02 26.20 51.34
CA ASN A 243 -14.94 26.64 52.73
C ASN A 243 -16.12 26.06 53.55
N PRO A 244 -15.90 25.65 54.80
CA PRO A 244 -16.98 25.21 55.68
C PRO A 244 -17.76 26.42 56.23
N PRO A 245 -19.08 26.27 56.47
CA PRO A 245 -19.86 27.32 57.10
C PRO A 245 -19.57 27.41 58.60
N SER A 246 -19.60 28.65 59.08
CA SER A 246 -19.51 29.13 60.46
C SER A 246 -20.58 28.56 61.38
#